data_AF-A0A974S6I2-F1
#
_entry.id   AF-A0A974S6I2-F1
#
_cell.length_a   1.000
_cell.length_b   1.000
_cell.length_c   1.000
_cell.angle_alpha   90.00
_cell.angle_beta   90.00
_cell.angle_gamma   90.00
#
_symmetry.space_group_name_H-M   'P 1'
#
loop_
_entity.id
_entity.type
_entity.pdbx_description
1 polymer ?
#
loop_
_entity_poly.entity_id
_entity_poly.type
_entity_poly.pdbx_seq_one_letter_code
_entity_poly.pdbx_strand_id
1 'polypeptide(L)'
;MAYNLTPNLRAESLIEALPHIQRFRGSTFVIKYGGSSMENESQVECLLRDVVFLEAVGINPVLVHGGGKAITAAMRRRGLTSRFVNGLRVTDKNSISVVERTLDTKINPRIVSIIRHFGGKAVGLSGKTIFQARHLLEAIPSESKDIGFVGEVYGVRTEEVPQA
;
A
#
# COMPACT_ATOMS: atom_id res chain seq x y z
N MET A 1 5.34 13.19 -19.23
CA MET A 1 6.13 13.61 -20.40
C MET A 1 6.82 12.38 -20.96
N ALA A 2 6.57 12.02 -22.21
CA ALA A 2 7.37 11.00 -22.87
C ALA A 2 8.67 11.65 -23.33
N TYR A 3 9.81 11.18 -22.84
CA TYR A 3 11.09 11.59 -23.39
C TYR A 3 11.16 11.12 -24.86
N ASN A 4 11.45 12.04 -25.79
CA ASN A 4 11.72 11.74 -27.20
C ASN A 4 13.10 11.06 -27.34
N LEU A 5 13.27 9.91 -26.69
CA LEU A 5 14.43 9.05 -26.83
C LEU A 5 14.30 8.27 -28.14
N THR A 6 15.39 8.17 -28.89
CA THR A 6 15.48 7.30 -30.05
C THR A 6 15.29 5.83 -29.62
N PRO A 7 14.82 4.94 -30.52
CA PRO A 7 14.71 3.51 -30.22
C PRO A 7 16.02 2.90 -29.70
N ASN A 8 17.17 3.29 -30.26
CA ASN A 8 18.48 2.81 -29.83
C ASN A 8 18.78 3.19 -28.38
N LEU A 9 18.55 4.45 -27.99
CA LEU A 9 18.80 4.91 -26.63
C LEU A 9 17.91 4.20 -25.61
N ARG A 10 16.64 3.91 -25.97
CA ARG A 10 15.75 3.10 -25.12
C ARG A 10 16.27 1.67 -24.94
N ALA A 11 16.76 1.05 -26.01
CA ALA A 11 17.32 -0.29 -25.96
C ALA A 11 18.61 -0.33 -25.11
N GLU A 12 19.50 0.64 -25.28
CA GLU A 12 20.73 0.78 -24.49
C GLU A 12 20.42 0.92 -22.99
N SER A 13 19.45 1.75 -22.60
CA SER A 13 19.04 1.88 -21.19
C SER A 13 18.52 0.56 -20.59
N LEU A 14 17.79 -0.26 -21.36
CA LEU A 14 17.32 -1.56 -20.90
C LEU A 14 18.46 -2.58 -20.77
N ILE A 15 19.42 -2.56 -21.70
CA ILE A 15 20.61 -3.41 -21.66
C ILE A 15 21.48 -3.03 -20.46
N GLU A 16 21.65 -1.74 -20.18
CA GLU A 16 22.38 -1.25 -19.01
C GLU A 16 21.71 -1.67 -17.69
N ALA A 17 20.38 -1.70 -17.65
CA ALA A 17 19.62 -2.17 -16.48
C ALA A 17 19.62 -3.70 -16.30
N LEU A 18 19.99 -4.47 -17.33
CA LEU A 18 19.88 -5.94 -17.34
C LEU A 18 20.57 -6.64 -16.16
N PRO A 19 21.80 -6.27 -15.73
CA PRO A 19 22.46 -6.90 -14.58
C PRO A 19 21.67 -6.73 -13.28
N HIS A 20 21.01 -5.58 -13.10
CA HIS A 20 20.15 -5.32 -11.94
C HIS A 20 18.89 -6.18 -11.98
N ILE A 21 18.26 -6.30 -13.15
CA ILE A 21 17.07 -7.16 -13.34
C ILE A 21 17.42 -8.61 -13.03
N GLN A 22 18.53 -9.11 -13.59
CA GLN A 22 18.96 -10.50 -13.39
C GLN A 22 19.29 -10.79 -11.92
N ARG A 23 19.92 -9.83 -11.22
CA ARG A 23 20.23 -9.96 -9.79
C ARG A 23 19.00 -10.17 -8.92
N PHE A 24 17.87 -9.55 -9.25
CA PHE A 24 16.65 -9.60 -8.44
C PHE A 24 15.55 -10.50 -9.00
N ARG A 25 15.79 -11.17 -10.13
CA ARG A 25 14.84 -12.12 -10.69
C ARG A 25 14.48 -13.20 -9.66
N GLY A 26 13.19 -13.46 -9.49
CA GLY A 26 12.62 -14.38 -8.50
C GLY A 26 12.57 -13.82 -7.08
N SER A 27 13.18 -12.65 -6.81
CA SER A 27 13.14 -12.04 -5.47
C SER A 27 11.78 -11.43 -5.18
N THR A 28 11.41 -11.40 -3.89
CA THR A 28 10.19 -10.73 -3.41
C THR A 28 10.51 -9.32 -2.94
N PHE A 29 9.80 -8.32 -3.49
CA PHE A 29 9.97 -6.92 -3.12
C PHE A 29 8.73 -6.44 -2.36
N VAL A 30 8.89 -6.13 -1.07
CA VAL A 30 7.81 -5.54 -0.26
C VAL A 30 7.86 -4.02 -0.40
N ILE A 31 6.85 -3.44 -1.05
CA ILE A 31 6.80 -2.02 -1.39
C ILE A 31 5.74 -1.34 -0.53
N LYS A 32 6.14 -0.39 0.32
CA LYS A 32 5.18 0.42 1.08
C LYS A 32 4.65 1.56 0.22
N TYR A 33 3.39 1.45 -0.19
CA TYR A 33 2.71 2.55 -0.86
C TYR A 33 2.01 3.47 0.15
N GLY A 34 2.55 4.69 0.30
CA GLY A 34 2.03 5.71 1.22
C GLY A 34 0.71 6.30 0.76
N GLY A 35 -0.24 6.48 1.69
CA GLY A 35 -1.56 7.04 1.38
C GLY A 35 -1.53 8.54 0.99
N SER A 36 -0.44 9.26 1.28
CA SER A 36 -0.23 10.64 0.83
C SER A 36 0.05 10.72 -0.68
N SER A 37 0.68 9.70 -1.24
CA SER A 37 1.01 9.57 -2.67
C SER A 37 -0.18 9.14 -3.53
N MET A 38 -1.39 9.04 -2.96
CA MET A 38 -2.61 8.61 -3.64
C MET A 38 -3.49 9.77 -4.12
N GLU A 39 -3.08 11.02 -3.91
CA GLU A 39 -3.89 12.19 -4.29
C GLU A 39 -3.69 12.64 -5.73
N ASN A 40 -2.50 12.40 -6.29
CA ASN A 40 -2.18 12.76 -7.66
C ASN A 40 -2.31 11.51 -8.55
N GLU A 41 -3.33 11.47 -9.38
CA GLU A 41 -3.63 10.33 -10.26
C GLU A 41 -2.43 9.96 -11.15
N SER A 42 -1.71 10.95 -11.69
CA SER A 42 -0.54 10.69 -12.53
C SER A 42 0.62 10.02 -11.77
N GLN A 43 0.77 10.33 -10.48
CA GLN A 43 1.77 9.67 -9.63
C GLN A 43 1.33 8.27 -9.24
N VAL A 44 0.03 8.07 -8.99
CA VAL A 44 -0.56 6.73 -8.74
C VAL A 44 -0.30 5.83 -9.94
N GLU A 45 -0.66 6.29 -11.14
CA GLU A 45 -0.48 5.54 -12.37
C GLU A 45 0.99 5.24 -12.64
N CYS A 46 1.89 6.21 -12.45
CA CYS A 46 3.32 5.99 -12.64
C CYS A 46 3.84 4.90 -11.71
N LEU A 47 3.57 4.99 -10.40
CA LEU A 47 4.05 4.01 -9.43
C LEU A 47 3.49 2.61 -9.72
N LEU A 48 2.19 2.52 -10.01
CA LEU A 48 1.56 1.21 -10.25
C LEU A 48 2.01 0.61 -11.57
N ARG A 49 2.35 1.42 -12.58
CA ARG A 49 3.02 0.96 -13.79
C ARG A 49 4.44 0.44 -13.50
N ASP A 50 5.18 1.07 -12.60
CA ASP A 50 6.50 0.59 -12.18
C ASP A 50 6.39 -0.77 -11.45
N VAL A 51 5.34 -0.97 -10.64
CA VAL A 51 5.03 -2.27 -10.02
C VAL A 51 4.76 -3.34 -11.09
N VAL A 52 4.01 -3.00 -12.16
CA VAL A 52 3.81 -3.92 -13.29
C VAL A 52 5.11 -4.22 -14.02
N PHE A 53 5.98 -3.23 -14.19
CA PHE A 53 7.30 -3.46 -14.78
C PHE A 53 8.13 -4.47 -13.96
N LEU A 54 8.14 -4.34 -12.63
CA LEU A 54 8.84 -5.30 -11.76
C LEU A 54 8.30 -6.72 -11.93
N GLU A 55 6.97 -6.90 -11.97
CA GLU A 55 6.35 -8.20 -12.23
C GLU A 55 6.75 -8.75 -13.61
N ALA A 56 6.66 -7.93 -14.66
CA ALA A 56 6.97 -8.33 -16.03
C ALA A 56 8.42 -8.78 -16.22
N VAL A 57 9.38 -8.24 -15.44
CA VAL A 57 10.79 -8.64 -15.52
C VAL A 57 11.16 -9.82 -14.61
N GLY A 58 10.17 -10.38 -13.90
CA GLY A 58 10.30 -11.58 -13.07
C GLY A 58 10.67 -11.30 -11.62
N ILE A 59 10.40 -10.10 -11.10
CA ILE A 59 10.44 -9.80 -9.66
C ILE A 59 9.03 -9.99 -9.10
N ASN A 60 8.90 -10.42 -7.84
CA ASN A 60 7.61 -10.68 -7.19
C ASN A 60 7.23 -9.49 -6.27
N PRO A 61 6.51 -8.45 -6.75
CA PRO A 61 6.15 -7.32 -5.91
C PRO A 61 4.98 -7.63 -4.96
N VAL A 62 5.15 -7.29 -3.68
CA VAL A 62 4.11 -7.29 -2.65
C VAL A 62 3.87 -5.86 -2.19
N LEU A 63 2.72 -5.29 -2.55
CA LEU A 63 2.39 -3.90 -2.28
C LEU A 63 1.60 -3.76 -0.96
N VAL A 64 2.17 -3.06 0.03
CA VAL A 64 1.50 -2.75 1.30
C VAL A 64 1.04 -1.30 1.30
N HIS A 65 -0.27 -1.05 1.22
CA HIS A 65 -0.81 0.29 1.09
C HIS A 65 -1.42 0.84 2.38
N GLY A 66 -1.54 2.16 2.48
CA GLY A 66 -2.29 2.84 3.53
C GLY A 66 -3.53 3.53 2.96
N GLY A 67 -4.05 4.52 3.68
CA GLY A 67 -5.21 5.30 3.23
C GLY A 67 -5.54 6.55 4.05
N GLY A 68 -4.59 7.07 4.84
CA GLY A 68 -4.86 8.04 5.90
C GLY A 68 -5.72 9.24 5.49
N LYS A 69 -5.41 9.87 4.35
CA LYS A 69 -6.18 11.02 3.85
C LYS A 69 -7.58 10.65 3.38
N ALA A 70 -7.73 9.53 2.66
CA ALA A 70 -9.02 9.02 2.23
C ALA A 70 -9.91 8.62 3.42
N ILE A 71 -9.33 8.03 4.46
CA ILE A 71 -10.00 7.72 5.73
C ILE A 71 -10.48 9.01 6.40
N THR A 72 -9.60 10.01 6.57
CA THR A 72 -9.97 11.30 7.17
C THR A 72 -11.11 11.96 6.40
N ALA A 73 -11.07 11.95 5.07
CA ALA A 73 -12.16 12.47 4.25
C ALA A 73 -13.47 11.67 4.41
N ALA A 74 -13.39 10.34 4.57
CA ALA A 74 -14.55 9.49 4.82
C ALA A 74 -15.16 9.70 6.21
N MET A 75 -14.34 9.89 7.24
CA MET A 75 -14.79 10.24 8.60
C MET A 75 -15.53 11.58 8.59
N ARG A 76 -14.95 12.61 7.96
CA ARG A 76 -15.56 13.95 7.86
C ARG A 76 -16.95 13.90 7.21
N ARG A 77 -17.11 13.13 6.13
CA ARG A 77 -18.42 12.96 5.45
C ARG A 77 -19.49 12.31 6.34
N ARG A 78 -19.09 11.61 7.40
CA ARG A 78 -19.98 10.98 8.39
C ARG A 78 -20.12 11.81 9.67
N GLY A 79 -19.63 13.05 9.69
CA GLY A 79 -19.64 13.91 10.88
C GLY A 79 -18.68 13.46 11.99
N LEU A 80 -17.73 12.57 11.69
CA LEU A 80 -16.74 12.10 12.66
C LEU A 80 -15.46 12.94 12.58
N THR A 81 -14.94 13.33 13.74
CA THR A 81 -13.69 14.08 13.85
C THR A 81 -12.50 13.14 13.93
N SER A 82 -11.49 13.38 13.09
CA SER A 82 -10.24 12.62 13.12
C SER A 82 -9.29 13.21 14.16
N ARG A 83 -8.88 12.40 15.15
CA ARG A 83 -7.87 12.77 16.16
C ARG A 83 -6.64 11.86 16.05
N PHE A 84 -5.46 12.41 16.32
CA PHE A 84 -4.20 11.68 16.32
C PHE A 84 -3.42 11.89 17.61
N VAL A 85 -2.66 10.88 18.02
CA VAL A 85 -1.67 10.90 19.10
C VAL A 85 -0.41 10.23 18.56
N ASN A 86 0.75 10.91 18.64
CA ASN A 86 2.04 10.51 18.04
C ASN A 86 1.96 9.91 16.62
N GLY A 87 1.12 10.49 15.75
CA GLY A 87 0.94 10.04 14.37
C GLY A 87 0.01 8.84 14.19
N LEU A 88 -0.48 8.23 15.28
CA LEU A 88 -1.50 7.20 15.28
C LEU A 88 -2.89 7.81 15.39
N ARG A 89 -3.84 7.30 14.62
CA ARG A 89 -5.24 7.75 14.67
C ARG A 89 -5.91 7.13 15.88
N VAL A 90 -6.49 7.97 16.73
CA VAL A 90 -7.40 7.47 17.78
C VAL A 90 -8.62 6.87 17.08
N THR A 91 -8.86 5.59 17.32
CA THR A 91 -9.80 4.79 16.52
C THR A 91 -10.80 4.10 17.44
N ASP A 92 -11.95 4.73 17.67
CA ASP A 92 -13.07 4.11 18.38
C ASP A 92 -13.89 3.15 17.48
N LYS A 93 -14.98 2.59 18.03
CA LYS A 93 -15.85 1.63 17.34
C LYS A 93 -16.48 2.19 16.06
N ASN A 94 -16.79 3.49 16.05
CA ASN A 94 -17.34 4.14 14.86
C ASN A 94 -16.24 4.36 13.81
N SER A 95 -15.06 4.77 14.27
CA SER A 95 -13.90 5.08 13.44
C SER A 95 -13.34 3.83 12.75
N ILE A 96 -13.23 2.70 13.46
CA ILE A 96 -12.68 1.45 12.88
C ILE A 96 -13.54 0.96 11.70
N SER A 97 -14.87 1.04 11.80
CA SER A 97 -15.78 0.70 10.71
C SER A 97 -15.54 1.57 9.46
N VAL A 98 -15.27 2.86 9.65
CA VAL A 98 -14.93 3.76 8.55
C VAL A 98 -13.57 3.43 7.94
N VAL A 99 -12.57 3.12 8.78
CA VAL A 99 -11.22 2.73 8.37
C VAL A 99 -11.28 1.49 7.49
N GLU A 100 -11.86 0.40 8.02
CA GLU A 100 -11.96 -0.89 7.32
C GLU A 100 -12.65 -0.73 5.97
N ARG A 101 -13.85 -0.12 5.96
CA ARG A 101 -14.60 0.07 4.71
C ARG A 101 -13.82 0.90 3.70
N THR A 102 -13.12 1.95 4.14
CA THR A 102 -12.37 2.80 3.22
C THR A 102 -11.19 2.04 2.59
N LEU A 103 -10.48 1.24 3.38
CA LEU A 103 -9.35 0.44 2.88
C LEU A 103 -9.82 -0.71 2.00
N ASP A 104 -10.71 -1.56 2.51
CA ASP A 104 -11.11 -2.83 1.89
C ASP A 104 -12.01 -2.63 0.65
N THR A 105 -12.91 -1.64 0.66
CA THR A 105 -13.92 -1.51 -0.41
C THR A 105 -13.65 -0.37 -1.39
N LYS A 106 -12.62 0.45 -1.17
CA LYS A 106 -12.33 1.60 -2.03
C LYS A 106 -10.87 1.64 -2.46
N ILE A 107 -9.94 1.72 -1.52
CA ILE A 107 -8.52 1.90 -1.87
C ILE A 107 -7.94 0.62 -2.46
N ASN A 108 -8.10 -0.51 -1.76
CA ASN A 108 -7.56 -1.79 -2.20
C ASN A 108 -8.07 -2.20 -3.60
N PRO A 109 -9.39 -2.17 -3.89
CA PRO A 109 -9.90 -2.52 -5.22
C PRO A 109 -9.44 -1.54 -6.31
N ARG A 110 -9.31 -0.24 -6.00
CA ARG A 110 -8.81 0.75 -6.96
C ARG A 110 -7.37 0.46 -7.38
N ILE A 111 -6.49 0.15 -6.42
CA ILE A 111 -5.09 -0.21 -6.71
C ILE A 111 -5.04 -1.44 -7.61
N VAL A 112 -5.77 -2.51 -7.25
CA VAL A 112 -5.85 -3.74 -8.05
C VAL A 112 -6.36 -3.45 -9.46
N SER A 113 -7.38 -2.60 -9.60
CA SER A 113 -7.94 -2.23 -10.89
C SER A 113 -6.93 -1.50 -11.78
N ILE A 114 -6.13 -0.58 -11.22
CA ILE A 114 -5.13 0.16 -12.00
C ILE A 114 -3.97 -0.75 -12.42
N ILE A 115 -3.50 -1.64 -11.54
CA ILE A 115 -2.46 -2.62 -11.90
C ILE A 115 -2.94 -3.50 -13.05
N ARG A 116 -4.18 -4.01 -12.97
CA ARG A 116 -4.78 -4.83 -14.04
C ARG A 116 -4.98 -4.04 -15.33
N HIS A 117 -5.32 -2.76 -15.24
CA HIS A 117 -5.43 -1.88 -16.41
C HIS A 117 -4.11 -1.77 -17.17
N PHE A 118 -2.97 -1.74 -16.46
CA PHE A 118 -1.64 -1.78 -17.07
C PHE A 118 -1.17 -3.18 -17.48
N GLY A 119 -2.04 -4.20 -17.40
CA GLY A 119 -1.74 -5.58 -17.81
C GLY A 119 -1.10 -6.46 -16.73
N GLY A 120 -0.88 -5.94 -15.52
CA GLY A 120 -0.33 -6.70 -14.41
C GLY A 120 -1.34 -7.67 -13.78
N LYS A 121 -0.83 -8.72 -13.14
CA LYS A 121 -1.62 -9.65 -12.34
C LYS A 121 -1.64 -9.18 -10.88
N ALA A 122 -2.83 -8.91 -10.35
CA ALA A 122 -2.98 -8.46 -8.96
C ALA A 122 -4.20 -9.08 -8.28
N VAL A 123 -4.04 -9.37 -6.99
CA VAL A 123 -5.09 -9.80 -6.06
C VAL A 123 -5.07 -8.89 -4.84
N GLY A 124 -6.24 -8.44 -4.42
CA GLY A 124 -6.42 -7.63 -3.22
C GLY A 124 -6.65 -8.51 -2.00
N LEU A 125 -5.85 -8.32 -0.95
CA LEU A 125 -5.97 -9.01 0.33
C LEU A 125 -6.26 -8.01 1.44
N SER A 126 -7.15 -8.35 2.36
CA SER A 126 -7.39 -7.52 3.54
C SER A 126 -6.30 -7.77 4.58
N GLY A 127 -5.81 -6.69 5.21
CA GLY A 127 -4.85 -6.82 6.31
C GLY A 127 -5.37 -7.68 7.47
N LYS A 128 -6.69 -7.83 7.63
CA LYS A 128 -7.32 -8.67 8.66
C LYS A 128 -7.06 -10.16 8.48
N THR A 129 -6.82 -10.63 7.25
CA THR A 129 -6.49 -12.03 6.99
C THR A 129 -4.99 -12.29 7.00
N ILE A 130 -4.18 -11.24 6.83
CA ILE A 130 -2.72 -11.35 6.69
C ILE A 130 -1.99 -11.04 8.00
N PHE A 131 -2.37 -9.97 8.71
CA PHE A 131 -1.66 -9.49 9.89
C PHE A 131 -2.31 -9.95 11.17
N GLN A 132 -1.49 -10.44 12.09
CA GLN A 132 -1.87 -10.67 13.48
C GLN A 132 -1.36 -9.50 14.30
N ALA A 133 -2.29 -8.81 14.97
CA ALA A 133 -1.97 -7.63 15.76
C ALA A 133 -2.46 -7.80 17.20
N ARG A 134 -1.73 -7.20 18.14
CA ARG A 134 -2.13 -7.05 19.54
C ARG A 134 -2.50 -5.60 19.80
N HIS A 135 -3.39 -5.37 20.75
CA HIS A 135 -3.79 -4.02 21.15
C HIS A 135 -2.57 -3.21 21.58
N LEU A 136 -2.43 -2.00 21.04
CA LEU A 136 -1.33 -1.11 21.36
C LEU A 136 -1.79 -0.10 22.41
N LEU A 137 -1.24 -0.22 23.61
CA LEU A 137 -1.32 0.82 24.63
C LEU A 137 -0.19 1.82 24.36
N GLU A 138 -0.54 3.07 24.10
CA GLU A 138 0.44 4.08 23.77
C GLU A 138 1.10 4.62 25.04
N ALA A 139 2.40 4.44 25.20
CA ALA A 139 3.16 5.00 26.32
C ALA A 139 3.32 6.51 26.12
N ILE A 140 2.55 7.32 26.84
CA ILE A 140 2.82 8.74 27.00
C ILE A 140 3.66 8.89 28.28
N PRO A 141 4.66 9.80 28.36
CA PRO A 141 5.59 9.89 29.50
C PRO A 141 4.95 9.99 30.89
N SER A 142 3.66 10.32 30.98
CA SER A 142 2.91 10.39 32.24
C SER A 142 1.94 9.21 32.46
N GLU A 143 1.37 8.60 31.42
CA GLU A 143 0.38 7.50 31.52
C GLU A 143 0.28 6.71 30.21
N SER A 144 -0.04 5.41 30.26
CA SER A 144 -0.43 4.66 29.06
C SER A 144 -1.82 5.08 28.61
N LYS A 145 -1.97 5.61 27.40
CA LYS A 145 -3.26 6.03 26.85
C LYS A 145 -3.79 5.00 25.88
N ASP A 146 -4.99 4.51 26.15
CA ASP A 146 -5.76 3.72 25.20
C ASP A 146 -6.25 4.64 24.07
N ILE A 147 -5.84 4.34 22.84
CA ILE A 147 -6.21 5.05 21.61
C ILE A 147 -7.23 4.27 20.77
N GLY A 148 -7.85 3.25 21.36
CA GLY A 148 -8.92 2.43 20.77
C GLY A 148 -8.37 1.27 19.95
N PHE A 149 -9.05 0.93 18.85
CA PHE A 149 -8.73 -0.17 17.94
C PHE A 149 -7.47 0.08 17.10
N VAL A 150 -6.34 0.30 17.77
CA VAL A 150 -5.00 0.45 17.21
C VAL A 150 -4.15 -0.68 17.75
N GLY A 151 -3.33 -1.27 16.89
CA GLY A 151 -2.53 -2.44 17.25
C GLY A 151 -1.14 -2.41 16.66
N GLU A 152 -0.30 -3.26 17.25
CA GLU A 152 1.04 -3.57 16.79
C GLU A 152 1.05 -4.97 16.17
N VAL A 153 1.61 -5.09 14.97
CA VAL A 153 1.73 -6.39 14.29
C VAL A 153 2.78 -7.24 15.00
N TYR A 154 2.43 -8.47 15.37
CA TYR A 154 3.35 -9.45 15.94
C TYR A 154 3.52 -10.71 15.08
N GLY A 155 2.68 -10.88 14.05
CA GLY A 155 2.71 -12.04 13.17
C GLY A 155 2.14 -11.74 11.80
N VAL A 156 2.56 -12.54 10.81
CA VAL A 156 2.12 -12.45 9.41
C VAL A 156 1.81 -13.86 8.91
N ARG A 157 0.60 -14.06 8.38
CA ARG A 157 0.17 -15.30 7.71
C ARG A 157 0.62 -15.29 6.26
N THR A 158 1.86 -15.69 6.02
CA THR A 158 2.44 -15.71 4.67
C THR A 158 1.79 -16.74 3.76
N GLU A 159 1.20 -17.79 4.33
CA GLU A 159 0.45 -18.84 3.63
C GLU A 159 -0.80 -18.31 2.90
N GLU A 160 -1.35 -17.18 3.35
CA GLU A 160 -2.51 -16.52 2.75
C GLU A 160 -2.12 -15.60 1.57
N VAL A 161 -0.81 -15.39 1.34
CA VAL A 161 -0.31 -14.60 0.21
C VAL A 161 -0.15 -15.52 -1.00
N PRO A 162 -0.91 -15.29 -2.09
CA PRO A 162 -0.80 -16.11 -3.29
C PRO A 162 0.62 -16.10 -3.84
N GLN A 163 1.11 -17.28 -4.22
CA GLN A 163 2.38 -17.39 -4.94
C GLN A 163 2.19 -16.92 -6.40
N ALA A 164 3.25 -16.35 -6.96
CA ALA A 164 3.29 -15.82 -8.33
C ALA A 164 3.28 -16.94 -9.38
#